data_AF-A0A4Q7AG02-F1
#
_entry.id   AF-A0A4Q7AG02-F1
#
_cell.length_a   1.000
_cell.length_b   1.000
_cell.length_c   1.000
_cell.angle_alpha   90.00
_cell.angle_beta   90.00
_cell.angle_gamma   90.00
#
_symmetry.space_group_name_H-M   'P 1'
#
loop_
_entity.id
_entity.type
_entity.pdbx_description
1 polymer ?
#
loop_
_entity_poly.entity_id
_entity_poly.type
_entity_poly.pdbx_seq_one_letter_code
_entity_poly.pdbx_strand_id
1 'polypeptide(L)'
;MNALVKYQVDPVVRTKLDFKLEEVPRFWFGGDPFRTRLFDALSLTFPDGERYFIESVRLFRDKITDPDLQQRVADFIRQEAQHGIAHDKMNQVMKDQGMPVDQFITFLHKIFKFELTQRSPQYNIAMTAAAEHLTALMADTFYSKKETLAEAHPYVRALLAWHSIEEMEHRDVAFDVMKQVGEVPENLRKFTLAFTTFMMINFTLYRANVMLRHDGFSRIERLKMAAKGLPWFFGQKGIFSAMKTEYMDWFKKDFHPSQHPVIRQYQVWVDTMAETNDPIQAGEAFWQAGL
;
A
#
# COMPACT_ATOMS: atom_id res chain seq x y z
N MET A 1 -28.00 -3.10 9.84
CA MET A 1 -28.02 -2.20 8.66
C MET A 1 -26.96 -2.73 7.73
N ASN A 2 -27.36 -3.21 6.57
CA ASN A 2 -26.44 -3.74 5.57
C ASN A 2 -25.73 -2.54 4.94
N ALA A 3 -24.41 -2.53 4.93
CA ALA A 3 -23.66 -1.48 4.27
C ALA A 3 -23.99 -1.49 2.77
N LEU A 4 -24.15 -0.31 2.18
CA LEU A 4 -24.42 -0.19 0.75
C LEU A 4 -23.13 -0.42 -0.04
N VAL A 5 -23.02 -1.56 -0.72
CA VAL A 5 -21.96 -1.85 -1.70
C VAL A 5 -22.26 -1.07 -2.98
N LYS A 6 -21.31 -0.26 -3.46
CA LYS A 6 -21.53 0.61 -4.64
C LYS A 6 -20.48 0.46 -5.73
N TYR A 7 -19.20 0.44 -5.35
CA TYR A 7 -18.07 0.51 -6.27
C TYR A 7 -17.14 -0.69 -6.12
N GLN A 8 -17.70 -1.89 -5.95
CA GLN A 8 -16.92 -3.11 -5.89
C GLN A 8 -16.32 -3.41 -7.27
N VAL A 9 -15.06 -3.81 -7.28
CA VAL A 9 -14.32 -4.26 -8.47
C VAL A 9 -13.58 -5.54 -8.12
N ASP A 10 -13.59 -6.49 -9.04
CA ASP A 10 -13.02 -7.81 -8.77
C ASP A 10 -11.51 -7.85 -9.01
N PRO A 11 -10.74 -8.53 -8.14
CA PRO A 11 -9.33 -8.85 -8.35
C PRO A 11 -9.05 -9.49 -9.71
N VAL A 12 -8.11 -8.92 -10.48
CA VAL A 12 -7.62 -9.48 -11.75
C VAL A 12 -6.13 -9.79 -11.64
N VAL A 13 -5.78 -11.07 -11.57
CA VAL A 13 -4.38 -11.48 -11.37
C VAL A 13 -3.51 -11.15 -12.58
N ARG A 14 -2.49 -10.32 -12.37
CA ARG A 14 -1.49 -9.93 -13.36
C ARG A 14 -0.13 -10.45 -12.94
N THR A 15 0.62 -11.10 -13.82
CA THR A 15 1.88 -11.76 -13.46
C THR A 15 3.02 -11.38 -14.39
N LYS A 16 4.26 -11.54 -13.90
CA LYS A 16 5.50 -11.29 -14.68
C LYS A 16 5.61 -9.86 -15.23
N LEU A 17 5.08 -8.89 -14.50
CA LEU A 17 5.28 -7.48 -14.83
C LEU A 17 6.74 -7.08 -14.60
N ASP A 18 7.27 -6.29 -15.53
CA ASP A 18 8.61 -5.76 -15.43
C ASP A 18 8.61 -4.23 -15.51
N PHE A 19 9.12 -3.60 -14.46
CA PHE A 19 9.16 -2.15 -14.31
C PHE A 19 10.57 -1.59 -14.53
N LYS A 20 11.59 -2.43 -14.83
CA LYS A 20 12.98 -2.01 -15.06
C LYS A 20 13.58 -1.22 -13.88
N LEU A 21 13.31 -1.67 -12.66
CA LEU A 21 13.65 -0.93 -11.44
C LEU A 21 15.17 -0.79 -11.24
N GLU A 22 15.97 -1.67 -11.81
CA GLU A 22 17.43 -1.62 -11.82
C GLU A 22 18.01 -0.42 -12.59
N GLU A 23 17.22 0.21 -13.46
CA GLU A 23 17.62 1.39 -14.24
C GLU A 23 17.34 2.71 -13.49
N VAL A 24 16.67 2.67 -12.33
CA VAL A 24 16.25 3.90 -11.64
C VAL A 24 17.44 4.53 -10.89
N PRO A 25 17.58 5.87 -10.94
CA PRO A 25 18.65 6.53 -10.21
C PRO A 25 18.42 6.46 -8.69
N ARG A 26 19.49 6.59 -7.90
CA ARG A 26 19.42 6.51 -6.43
C ARG A 26 18.33 7.41 -5.84
N PHE A 27 18.25 8.66 -6.30
CA PHE A 27 17.22 9.63 -5.88
C PHE A 27 16.19 9.79 -6.99
N TRP A 28 15.43 8.74 -7.25
CA TRP A 28 14.46 8.62 -8.34
C TRP A 28 13.28 9.60 -8.25
N PHE A 29 13.08 10.27 -7.12
CA PHE A 29 12.06 11.31 -6.99
C PHE A 29 12.64 12.69 -7.29
N GLY A 30 12.87 13.00 -8.57
CA GLY A 30 13.38 14.31 -9.02
C GLY A 30 14.72 14.72 -8.41
N GLY A 31 15.54 13.76 -7.96
CA GLY A 31 16.76 14.04 -7.23
C GLY A 31 16.57 14.43 -5.75
N ASP A 32 15.34 14.43 -5.21
CA ASP A 32 15.05 14.73 -3.81
C ASP A 32 15.33 13.50 -2.91
N PRO A 33 16.36 13.55 -2.04
CA PRO A 33 16.70 12.41 -1.19
C PRO A 33 15.62 12.07 -0.17
N PHE A 34 14.92 13.07 0.36
CA PHE A 34 13.91 12.86 1.40
C PHE A 34 12.68 12.16 0.83
N ARG A 35 12.15 12.65 -0.29
CA ARG A 35 11.00 12.03 -0.95
C ARG A 35 11.32 10.62 -1.42
N THR A 36 12.49 10.44 -2.04
CA THR A 36 12.97 9.12 -2.45
C THR A 36 13.00 8.15 -1.26
N ARG A 37 13.74 8.49 -0.19
CA ARG A 37 13.91 7.57 0.96
C ARG A 37 12.63 7.34 1.75
N LEU A 38 11.67 8.26 1.66
CA LEU A 38 10.36 8.08 2.25
C LEU A 38 9.53 7.02 1.52
N PHE A 39 9.44 7.10 0.19
CA PHE A 39 8.73 6.10 -0.61
C PHE A 39 9.45 4.75 -0.59
N ASP A 40 10.78 4.75 -0.64
CA ASP A 40 11.61 3.57 -0.41
C ASP A 40 11.27 2.88 0.92
N ALA A 41 11.15 3.67 2.00
CA ALA A 41 10.86 3.16 3.34
C ALA A 41 9.45 2.56 3.44
N LEU A 42 8.47 3.18 2.77
CA LEU A 42 7.11 2.66 2.65
C LEU A 42 7.12 1.34 1.88
N SER A 43 7.67 1.37 0.65
CA SER A 43 7.80 0.24 -0.27
C SER A 43 8.49 -0.97 0.37
N LEU A 44 9.49 -0.73 1.22
CA LEU A 44 10.22 -1.80 1.91
C LEU A 44 9.32 -2.67 2.79
N THR A 45 8.19 -2.13 3.27
CA THR A 45 7.25 -2.87 4.13
C THR A 45 6.44 -3.89 3.34
N PHE A 46 6.16 -3.61 2.07
CA PHE A 46 5.17 -4.33 1.28
C PHE A 46 5.45 -5.84 1.19
N PRO A 47 6.65 -6.34 0.82
CA PRO A 47 6.84 -7.79 0.67
C PRO A 47 6.54 -8.61 1.92
N ASP A 48 6.87 -8.10 3.10
CA ASP A 48 6.61 -8.80 4.36
C ASP A 48 5.20 -8.55 4.90
N GLY A 49 4.64 -7.37 4.64
CA GLY A 49 3.25 -7.04 4.94
C GLY A 49 2.28 -7.91 4.14
N GLU A 50 2.50 -8.05 2.83
CA GLU A 50 1.66 -8.83 1.92
C GLU A 50 1.72 -10.33 2.23
N ARG A 51 2.90 -10.85 2.57
CA ARG A 51 3.03 -12.21 3.14
C ARG A 51 2.20 -12.36 4.40
N TYR A 52 2.22 -11.36 5.28
CA TYR A 52 1.40 -11.35 6.50
C TYR A 52 -0.11 -11.28 6.18
N PHE A 53 -0.52 -10.49 5.19
CA PHE A 53 -1.92 -10.39 4.74
C PHE A 53 -2.42 -11.73 4.19
N ILE A 54 -1.63 -12.38 3.33
CA ILE A 54 -1.92 -13.72 2.80
C ILE A 54 -2.11 -14.72 3.93
N GLU A 55 -1.18 -14.80 4.88
CA GLU A 55 -1.27 -15.75 6.00
C GLU A 55 -2.46 -15.44 6.92
N SER A 56 -2.74 -14.17 7.17
CA SER A 56 -3.88 -13.71 7.96
C SER A 56 -5.23 -14.13 7.36
N VAL A 57 -5.43 -13.91 6.05
CA VAL A 57 -6.65 -14.32 5.34
C VAL A 57 -6.79 -15.84 5.29
N ARG A 58 -5.67 -16.57 5.11
CA ARG A 58 -5.67 -18.05 5.09
C ARG A 58 -6.20 -18.68 6.37
N LEU A 59 -6.06 -18.02 7.53
CA LEU A 59 -6.63 -18.51 8.80
C LEU A 59 -8.16 -18.67 8.77
N PHE A 60 -8.83 -18.01 7.83
CA PHE A 60 -10.30 -18.03 7.69
C PHE A 60 -10.79 -18.82 6.48
N ARG A 61 -9.90 -19.35 5.63
CA ARG A 61 -10.25 -19.98 4.35
C ARG A 61 -11.35 -21.04 4.48
N ASP A 62 -11.22 -21.93 5.45
CA ASP A 62 -12.17 -23.05 5.65
C ASP A 62 -13.54 -22.60 6.17
N LYS A 63 -13.66 -21.35 6.64
CA LYS A 63 -14.92 -20.75 7.10
C LYS A 63 -15.67 -20.01 6.00
N ILE A 64 -14.99 -19.68 4.89
CA ILE A 64 -15.60 -18.95 3.77
C ILE A 64 -16.40 -19.95 2.95
N THR A 65 -17.73 -19.82 2.95
CA THR A 65 -18.64 -20.69 2.19
C THR A 65 -19.21 -20.03 0.94
N ASP A 66 -19.15 -18.70 0.85
CA ASP A 66 -19.57 -17.95 -0.33
C ASP A 66 -18.55 -18.18 -1.48
N PRO A 67 -18.97 -18.79 -2.60
CA PRO A 67 -18.07 -19.06 -3.72
C PRO A 67 -17.47 -17.79 -4.33
N ASP A 68 -18.18 -16.66 -4.28
CA ASP A 68 -17.65 -15.37 -4.76
C ASP A 68 -16.46 -14.91 -3.90
N LEU A 69 -16.67 -14.85 -2.58
CA LEU A 69 -15.62 -14.46 -1.65
C LEU A 69 -14.45 -15.45 -1.66
N GLN A 70 -14.69 -16.74 -1.88
CA GLN A 70 -13.60 -17.72 -2.07
C GLN A 70 -12.72 -17.39 -3.27
N GLN A 71 -13.34 -17.02 -4.40
CA GLN A 71 -12.61 -16.65 -5.62
C GLN A 71 -11.84 -15.34 -5.42
N ARG A 72 -12.48 -14.29 -4.89
CA ARG A 72 -11.84 -13.01 -4.60
C ARG A 72 -10.65 -13.16 -3.64
N VAL A 73 -10.78 -14.00 -2.59
CA VAL A 73 -9.67 -14.32 -1.69
C VAL A 73 -8.54 -15.07 -2.40
N ALA A 74 -8.86 -15.99 -3.30
CA ALA A 74 -7.85 -16.71 -4.07
C ALA A 74 -7.06 -15.77 -4.99
N ASP A 75 -7.73 -14.84 -5.65
CA ASP A 75 -7.09 -13.86 -6.53
C ASP A 75 -6.33 -12.78 -5.77
N PHE A 76 -6.87 -12.29 -4.65
CA PHE A 76 -6.15 -11.45 -3.68
C PHE A 76 -4.82 -12.07 -3.27
N ILE A 77 -4.81 -13.35 -2.83
CA ILE A 77 -3.57 -14.04 -2.45
C ILE A 77 -2.55 -14.08 -3.59
N ARG A 78 -3.02 -14.18 -4.84
CA ARG A 78 -2.14 -14.23 -6.01
C ARG A 78 -1.57 -12.84 -6.34
N GLN A 79 -2.38 -11.79 -6.29
CA GLN A 79 -1.93 -10.40 -6.49
C GLN A 79 -0.91 -9.99 -5.44
N GLU A 80 -1.19 -10.25 -4.16
CA GLU A 80 -0.28 -9.94 -3.06
C GLU A 80 1.06 -10.66 -3.18
N ALA A 81 1.05 -11.90 -3.69
CA ALA A 81 2.30 -12.60 -3.98
C ALA A 81 3.09 -11.94 -5.12
N GLN A 82 2.42 -11.33 -6.10
CA GLN A 82 3.10 -10.58 -7.18
C GLN A 82 3.63 -9.25 -6.69
N HIS A 83 2.86 -8.52 -5.87
CA HIS A 83 3.33 -7.28 -5.24
C HIS A 83 4.65 -7.52 -4.49
N GLY A 84 4.71 -8.59 -3.70
CA GLY A 84 5.88 -8.87 -2.87
C GLY A 84 7.13 -9.14 -3.71
N ILE A 85 6.97 -9.81 -4.86
CA ILE A 85 8.06 -10.02 -5.82
C ILE A 85 8.53 -8.69 -6.42
N ALA A 86 7.60 -7.82 -6.82
CA ALA A 86 7.92 -6.55 -7.44
C ALA A 86 8.61 -5.58 -6.47
N HIS A 87 8.12 -5.48 -5.24
CA HIS A 87 8.74 -4.64 -4.21
C HIS A 87 10.05 -5.25 -3.67
N ASP A 88 10.23 -6.58 -3.70
CA ASP A 88 11.53 -7.19 -3.39
C ASP A 88 12.62 -6.80 -4.41
N LYS A 89 12.27 -6.55 -5.69
CA LYS A 89 13.22 -5.97 -6.65
C LYS A 89 13.65 -4.56 -6.22
N MET A 90 12.73 -3.72 -5.74
CA MET A 90 13.05 -2.39 -5.20
C MET A 90 13.93 -2.50 -3.94
N ASN A 91 13.66 -3.49 -3.08
CA ASN A 91 14.52 -3.81 -1.93
C ASN A 91 15.93 -4.17 -2.37
N GLN A 92 16.10 -4.94 -3.45
CA GLN A 92 17.42 -5.27 -3.99
C GLN A 92 18.15 -4.02 -4.49
N VAL A 93 17.47 -3.14 -5.24
CA VAL A 93 18.04 -1.85 -5.68
C VAL A 93 18.54 -1.03 -4.48
N MET A 94 17.77 -0.96 -3.39
CA MET A 94 18.20 -0.29 -2.16
C MET A 94 19.41 -0.97 -1.48
N LYS A 95 19.49 -2.30 -1.49
CA LYS A 95 20.65 -3.04 -0.96
C LYS A 95 21.92 -2.74 -1.76
N ASP A 96 21.81 -2.71 -3.08
CA ASP A 96 22.93 -2.38 -3.97
C ASP A 96 23.41 -0.93 -3.77
N GLN A 97 22.51 -0.06 -3.30
CA GLN A 97 22.82 1.30 -2.83
C GLN A 97 23.40 1.34 -1.39
N GLY A 98 23.66 0.21 -0.75
CA GLY A 98 24.23 0.15 0.60
C GLY A 98 23.25 0.53 1.72
N MET A 99 21.93 0.49 1.46
CA MET A 99 20.93 0.70 2.51
C MET A 99 20.79 -0.56 3.38
N PRO A 100 20.52 -0.41 4.70
CA PRO A 100 20.47 -1.54 5.64
C PRO A 100 19.14 -2.33 5.56
N VAL A 101 18.71 -2.70 4.35
CA VAL A 101 17.40 -3.32 4.08
C VAL A 101 17.20 -4.63 4.85
N ASP A 102 18.21 -5.50 4.90
CA ASP A 102 18.11 -6.79 5.60
C ASP A 102 17.82 -6.64 7.10
N GLN A 103 18.30 -5.56 7.73
CA GLN A 103 18.03 -5.28 9.13
C GLN A 103 16.55 -4.94 9.33
N PHE A 104 15.96 -4.17 8.42
CA PHE A 104 14.54 -3.82 8.47
C PHE A 104 13.64 -5.03 8.20
N ILE A 105 13.95 -5.82 7.17
CA ILE A 105 13.23 -7.06 6.82
C ILE A 105 13.28 -8.05 8.00
N THR A 106 14.46 -8.28 8.57
CA THR A 106 14.61 -9.19 9.74
C THR A 106 13.75 -8.74 10.92
N PHE A 107 13.62 -7.43 11.13
CA PHE A 107 12.79 -6.88 12.19
C PHE A 107 11.29 -7.05 11.88
N LEU A 108 10.86 -6.76 10.65
CA LEU A 108 9.48 -6.97 10.20
C LEU A 108 9.05 -8.43 10.29
N HIS A 109 9.89 -9.37 9.82
CA HIS A 109 9.64 -10.81 9.95
C HIS A 109 9.38 -11.23 11.40
N LYS A 110 10.16 -10.70 12.35
CA LYS A 110 9.97 -11.00 13.78
C LYS A 110 8.63 -10.49 14.30
N ILE A 111 8.24 -9.27 13.90
CA ILE A 111 6.95 -8.68 14.29
C ILE A 111 5.81 -9.52 13.71
N PHE A 112 5.76 -9.72 12.40
CA PHE A 112 4.63 -10.41 11.77
C PHE A 112 4.54 -11.87 12.20
N LYS A 113 5.67 -12.56 12.39
CA LYS A 113 5.67 -13.90 12.99
C LYS A 113 5.07 -13.88 14.39
N PHE A 114 5.44 -12.91 15.22
CA PHE A 114 4.87 -12.78 16.55
C PHE A 114 3.36 -12.52 16.51
N GLU A 115 2.89 -11.61 15.65
CA GLU A 115 1.45 -11.32 15.55
C GLU A 115 0.67 -12.55 15.07
N LEU A 116 1.17 -13.29 14.07
CA LEU A 116 0.53 -14.52 13.58
C LEU A 116 0.50 -15.65 14.60
N THR A 117 1.52 -15.81 15.45
CA THR A 117 1.57 -16.93 16.41
C THR A 117 1.01 -16.59 17.79
N GLN A 118 1.04 -15.31 18.19
CA GLN A 118 0.69 -14.90 19.56
C GLN A 118 -0.60 -14.09 19.65
N ARG A 119 -1.15 -13.59 18.55
CA ARG A 119 -2.47 -12.92 18.53
C ARG A 119 -3.54 -13.84 17.99
N SER A 120 -4.79 -13.43 18.24
CA SER A 120 -5.94 -14.12 17.68
C SER A 120 -6.04 -13.92 16.16
N PRO A 121 -6.65 -14.85 15.41
CA PRO A 121 -6.97 -14.65 14.00
C PRO A 121 -7.76 -13.35 13.76
N GLN A 122 -8.67 -13.00 14.67
CA GLN A 122 -9.47 -11.76 14.60
C GLN A 122 -8.62 -10.49 14.62
N TYR A 123 -7.55 -10.47 15.42
CA TYR A 123 -6.61 -9.36 15.42
C TYR A 123 -5.90 -9.26 14.08
N ASN A 124 -5.41 -10.39 13.56
CA ASN A 124 -4.64 -10.40 12.32
C ASN A 124 -5.48 -9.96 11.10
N ILE A 125 -6.71 -10.46 10.96
CA ILE A 125 -7.58 -10.05 9.85
C ILE A 125 -8.03 -8.59 9.97
N ALA A 126 -8.23 -8.08 11.20
CA ALA A 126 -8.54 -6.67 11.42
C ALA A 126 -7.36 -5.75 11.07
N MET A 127 -6.13 -6.15 11.41
CA MET A 127 -4.91 -5.44 11.00
C MET A 127 -4.73 -5.45 9.48
N THR A 128 -5.00 -6.60 8.83
CA THR A 128 -4.95 -6.73 7.37
C THR A 128 -5.97 -5.81 6.72
N ALA A 129 -7.25 -5.91 7.08
CA ALA A 129 -8.30 -5.06 6.51
C ALA A 129 -8.06 -3.56 6.75
N ALA A 130 -7.45 -3.18 7.89
CA ALA A 130 -7.07 -1.82 8.16
C ALA A 130 -5.88 -1.34 7.29
N ALA A 131 -4.91 -2.22 7.02
CA ALA A 131 -3.78 -1.91 6.16
C ALA A 131 -4.23 -1.74 4.70
N GLU A 132 -5.00 -2.69 4.15
CA GLU A 132 -5.62 -2.64 2.82
C GLU A 132 -6.46 -1.37 2.63
N HIS A 133 -7.24 -1.00 3.65
CA HIS A 133 -8.00 0.23 3.59
C HIS A 133 -7.09 1.46 3.50
N LEU A 134 -6.02 1.50 4.30
CA LEU A 134 -5.10 2.64 4.32
C LEU A 134 -4.29 2.74 3.02
N THR A 135 -3.82 1.63 2.47
CA THR A 135 -3.09 1.58 1.18
C THR A 135 -4.00 2.00 0.02
N ALA A 136 -5.28 1.59 0.02
CA ALA A 136 -6.26 2.08 -0.93
C ALA A 136 -6.48 3.60 -0.85
N LEU A 137 -6.58 4.17 0.37
CA LEU A 137 -6.69 5.64 0.54
C LEU A 137 -5.43 6.38 0.08
N MET A 138 -4.25 5.79 0.31
CA MET A 138 -2.98 6.34 -0.16
C MET A 138 -2.87 6.30 -1.68
N ALA A 139 -3.30 5.21 -2.32
CA ALA A 139 -3.36 5.04 -3.76
C ALA A 139 -4.17 6.16 -4.43
N ASP A 140 -5.39 6.42 -3.96
CA ASP A 140 -6.22 7.52 -4.46
C ASP A 140 -5.54 8.88 -4.24
N THR A 141 -4.95 9.08 -3.05
CA THR A 141 -4.25 10.34 -2.76
C THR A 141 -3.03 10.57 -3.66
N PHE A 142 -2.26 9.53 -3.97
CA PHE A 142 -1.06 9.62 -4.80
C PHE A 142 -1.37 9.90 -6.27
N TYR A 143 -2.52 9.43 -6.78
CA TYR A 143 -2.90 9.53 -8.18
C TYR A 143 -4.05 10.49 -8.48
N SER A 144 -4.73 11.03 -7.46
CA SER A 144 -5.79 12.02 -7.65
C SER A 144 -5.31 13.29 -8.34
N LYS A 145 -4.05 13.69 -8.11
CA LYS A 145 -3.42 14.90 -8.66
C LYS A 145 -2.11 14.57 -9.33
N LYS A 146 -1.93 14.99 -10.58
CA LYS A 146 -0.70 14.72 -11.34
C LYS A 146 0.54 15.24 -10.63
N GLU A 147 0.44 16.40 -9.97
CA GLU A 147 1.59 17.05 -9.34
C GLU A 147 2.20 16.23 -8.20
N THR A 148 1.43 15.30 -7.60
CA THR A 148 1.90 14.50 -6.46
C THR A 148 3.09 13.62 -6.84
N LEU A 149 3.06 13.01 -8.03
CA LEU A 149 4.08 12.09 -8.53
C LEU A 149 4.76 12.58 -9.82
N ALA A 150 4.65 13.87 -10.15
CA ALA A 150 5.19 14.43 -11.39
C ALA A 150 6.70 14.20 -11.54
N GLU A 151 7.45 14.39 -10.45
CA GLU A 151 8.90 14.24 -10.40
C GLU A 151 9.37 12.79 -10.14
N ALA A 152 8.44 11.86 -9.88
CA ALA A 152 8.79 10.46 -9.68
C ALA A 152 9.27 9.84 -11.01
N HIS A 153 10.37 9.10 -10.98
CA HIS A 153 10.86 8.38 -12.14
C HIS A 153 9.76 7.48 -12.72
N PRO A 154 9.53 7.48 -14.05
CA PRO A 154 8.39 6.79 -14.67
C PRO A 154 8.27 5.31 -14.31
N TYR A 155 9.39 4.62 -14.14
CA TYR A 155 9.43 3.20 -13.76
C TYR A 155 8.92 2.93 -12.34
N VAL A 156 9.32 3.77 -11.37
CA VAL A 156 8.82 3.66 -9.99
C VAL A 156 7.36 4.11 -9.92
N ARG A 157 7.00 5.16 -10.67
CA ARG A 157 5.62 5.58 -10.83
C ARG A 157 4.75 4.44 -11.40
N ALA A 158 5.21 3.73 -12.42
CA ALA A 158 4.49 2.59 -12.98
C ALA A 158 4.27 1.46 -11.97
N LEU A 159 5.29 1.11 -11.17
CA LEU A 159 5.15 0.13 -10.07
C LEU A 159 4.06 0.57 -9.09
N LEU A 160 4.14 1.83 -8.63
CA LEU A 160 3.17 2.38 -7.68
C LEU A 160 1.77 2.49 -8.29
N ALA A 161 1.65 2.73 -9.59
CA ALA A 161 0.38 2.81 -10.31
C ALA A 161 -0.30 1.44 -10.37
N TRP A 162 0.44 0.40 -10.77
CA TRP A 162 -0.07 -0.96 -10.78
C TRP A 162 -0.50 -1.42 -9.38
N HIS A 163 0.36 -1.22 -8.37
CA HIS A 163 0.01 -1.54 -6.99
C HIS A 163 -1.26 -0.78 -6.56
N SER A 164 -1.34 0.53 -6.84
CA SER A 164 -2.53 1.36 -6.51
C SER A 164 -3.83 0.86 -7.16
N ILE A 165 -3.75 0.27 -8.35
CA ILE A 165 -4.90 -0.32 -9.04
C ILE A 165 -5.36 -1.58 -8.32
N GLU A 166 -4.43 -2.49 -7.97
CA GLU A 166 -4.78 -3.75 -7.29
C GLU A 166 -5.26 -3.49 -5.86
N GLU A 167 -4.77 -2.47 -5.16
CA GLU A 167 -5.31 -2.05 -3.85
C GLU A 167 -6.78 -1.58 -3.92
N MET A 168 -7.25 -1.07 -5.07
CA MET A 168 -8.68 -0.81 -5.26
C MET A 168 -9.51 -2.08 -5.34
N GLU A 169 -8.92 -3.15 -5.88
CA GLU A 169 -9.51 -4.49 -6.02
C GLU A 169 -9.45 -5.24 -4.67
N HIS A 170 -8.43 -4.99 -3.85
CA HIS A 170 -8.24 -5.67 -2.55
C HIS A 170 -9.08 -5.10 -1.40
N ARG A 171 -9.34 -3.78 -1.42
CA ARG A 171 -9.84 -3.00 -0.26
C ARG A 171 -11.04 -3.61 0.46
N ASP A 172 -11.92 -4.30 -0.26
CA ASP A 172 -13.12 -4.92 0.31
C ASP A 172 -12.96 -6.42 0.62
N VAL A 173 -12.00 -7.11 0.03
CA VAL A 173 -11.77 -8.56 0.22
C VAL A 173 -11.42 -8.86 1.68
N ALA A 174 -10.37 -8.23 2.21
CA ALA A 174 -9.97 -8.44 3.61
C ALA A 174 -11.05 -7.96 4.60
N PHE A 175 -11.78 -6.90 4.23
CA PHE A 175 -12.89 -6.37 5.03
C PHE A 175 -14.08 -7.34 5.06
N ASP A 176 -14.43 -7.94 3.91
CA ASP A 176 -15.48 -8.94 3.80
C ASP A 176 -15.14 -10.19 4.61
N VAL A 177 -13.91 -10.69 4.52
CA VAL A 177 -13.46 -11.80 5.38
C VAL A 177 -13.60 -11.42 6.86
N MET A 178 -13.14 -10.23 7.26
CA MET A 178 -13.27 -9.72 8.62
C MET A 178 -14.73 -9.67 9.11
N LYS A 179 -15.66 -9.21 8.26
CA LYS A 179 -17.07 -8.99 8.62
C LYS A 179 -17.93 -10.24 8.54
N GLN A 180 -17.70 -11.09 7.55
CA GLN A 180 -18.56 -12.25 7.26
C GLN A 180 -18.18 -13.48 8.08
N VAL A 181 -16.87 -13.77 8.20
CA VAL A 181 -16.36 -15.00 8.84
C VAL A 181 -15.37 -14.72 9.98
N GLY A 182 -14.84 -13.50 10.02
CA GLY A 182 -13.85 -13.05 11.00
C GLY A 182 -14.41 -12.84 12.39
N GLU A 183 -15.71 -12.58 12.53
CA GLU A 183 -16.38 -12.28 13.81
C GLU A 183 -15.64 -11.20 14.62
N VAL A 184 -15.01 -10.24 13.93
CA VAL A 184 -14.17 -9.24 14.57
C VAL A 184 -15.02 -8.23 15.35
N PRO A 185 -14.72 -8.00 16.64
CA PRO A 185 -15.38 -6.97 17.43
C PRO A 185 -15.18 -5.55 16.84
N GLU A 186 -16.23 -4.73 16.84
CA GLU A 186 -16.18 -3.38 16.27
C GLU A 186 -15.14 -2.45 16.93
N ASN A 187 -14.88 -2.61 18.23
CA ASN A 187 -13.82 -1.86 18.91
C ASN A 187 -12.43 -2.26 18.40
N LEU A 188 -12.20 -3.54 18.10
CA LEU A 188 -10.95 -4.03 17.51
C LEU A 188 -10.77 -3.51 16.08
N ARG A 189 -11.84 -3.54 15.26
CA ARG A 189 -11.83 -2.93 13.92
C ARG A 189 -11.44 -1.45 13.97
N LYS A 190 -12.02 -0.66 14.86
CA LYS A 190 -11.71 0.78 14.99
C LYS A 190 -10.30 1.02 15.51
N PHE A 191 -9.86 0.24 16.49
CA PHE A 191 -8.52 0.32 17.05
C PHE A 191 -7.44 0.04 16.00
N THR A 192 -7.61 -1.00 15.20
CA THR A 192 -6.60 -1.47 14.24
C THR A 192 -6.27 -0.45 13.16
N LEU A 193 -7.23 0.33 12.65
CA LEU A 193 -6.92 1.41 11.70
C LEU A 193 -6.04 2.51 12.33
N ALA A 194 -6.41 2.98 13.53
CA ALA A 194 -5.62 4.01 14.21
C ALA A 194 -4.21 3.50 14.56
N PHE A 195 -4.11 2.26 15.03
CA PHE A 195 -2.84 1.62 15.37
C PHE A 195 -1.97 1.39 14.12
N THR A 196 -2.54 0.86 13.03
CA THR A 196 -1.84 0.65 11.75
C THR A 196 -1.31 1.96 11.19
N THR A 197 -2.13 3.01 11.20
CA THR A 197 -1.72 4.35 10.75
C THR A 197 -0.54 4.88 11.56
N PHE A 198 -0.61 4.79 12.89
CA PHE A 198 0.49 5.18 13.76
C PHE A 198 1.76 4.40 13.44
N MET A 199 1.67 3.07 13.31
CA MET A 199 2.82 2.20 13.06
C MET A 199 3.43 2.47 11.68
N MET A 200 2.61 2.57 10.64
CA MET A 200 3.05 2.83 9.26
C MET A 200 3.79 4.17 9.16
N ILE A 201 3.26 5.25 9.73
CA ILE A 201 3.91 6.57 9.73
C ILE A 201 5.25 6.52 10.46
N ASN A 202 5.26 6.01 11.70
CA ASN A 202 6.46 6.01 12.53
C ASN A 202 7.57 5.16 11.92
N PHE A 203 7.24 3.97 11.42
CA PHE A 203 8.25 3.13 10.78
C PHE A 203 8.76 3.70 9.48
N THR A 204 7.90 4.27 8.64
CA THR A 204 8.31 4.90 7.37
C THR A 204 9.28 6.05 7.65
N LEU A 205 8.93 6.96 8.57
CA LEU A 205 9.79 8.08 8.94
C LEU A 205 11.10 7.63 9.59
N TYR A 206 11.06 6.63 10.47
CA TYR A 206 12.25 6.06 11.10
C TYR A 206 13.21 5.48 10.06
N ARG A 207 12.72 4.62 9.16
CA ARG A 207 13.55 3.95 8.14
C ARG A 207 14.08 4.94 7.11
N ALA A 208 13.26 5.88 6.65
CA ALA A 208 13.69 6.96 5.76
C ALA A 208 14.84 7.77 6.41
N ASN A 209 14.69 8.13 7.69
CA ASN A 209 15.72 8.84 8.43
C ASN A 209 17.01 8.00 8.59
N VAL A 210 16.91 6.70 8.84
CA VAL A 210 18.07 5.80 8.88
C VAL A 210 18.76 5.73 7.51
N MET A 211 18.01 5.55 6.42
CA MET A 211 18.55 5.49 5.06
C MET A 211 19.24 6.79 4.66
N LEU A 212 18.65 7.95 4.96
CA LEU A 212 19.30 9.24 4.77
C LEU A 212 20.60 9.38 5.58
N ARG A 213 20.71 8.73 6.74
CA ARG A 213 21.98 8.69 7.48
C ARG A 213 23.03 7.87 6.74
N HIS A 214 22.63 6.76 6.13
CA HIS A 214 23.51 5.92 5.31
C HIS A 214 23.93 6.61 4.01
N ASP A 215 23.09 7.48 3.45
CA ASP A 215 23.44 8.35 2.32
C ASP A 215 24.42 9.49 2.71
N GLY A 216 24.84 9.58 3.97
CA GLY A 216 25.86 10.53 4.45
C GLY A 216 25.32 11.89 4.92
N PHE A 217 23.99 12.10 4.93
CA PHE A 217 23.41 13.35 5.40
C PHE A 217 23.59 13.52 6.91
N SER A 218 24.08 14.69 7.31
CA SER A 218 24.22 15.08 8.70
C SER A 218 22.86 15.13 9.41
N ARG A 219 22.87 15.15 10.75
CA ARG A 219 21.63 15.29 11.53
C ARG A 219 20.87 16.57 11.19
N ILE A 220 21.58 17.68 10.94
CA ILE A 220 20.98 18.98 10.63
C ILE A 220 20.31 18.95 9.25
N GLU A 221 20.95 18.35 8.24
CA GLU A 221 20.36 18.23 6.90
C GLU A 221 19.09 17.39 6.92
N ARG A 222 19.11 16.23 7.61
CA ARG A 222 17.93 15.37 7.73
C ARG A 222 16.76 16.06 8.46
N LEU A 223 17.05 16.84 9.50
CA LEU A 223 16.02 17.64 10.18
C LEU A 223 15.43 18.72 9.26
N LYS A 224 16.27 19.42 8.49
CA LYS A 224 15.81 20.40 7.50
C LYS A 224 14.95 19.74 6.41
N MET A 225 15.34 18.56 5.93
CA MET A 225 14.57 17.77 4.97
C MET A 225 13.19 17.39 5.54
N ALA A 226 13.14 16.84 6.75
CA ALA A 226 11.89 16.47 7.41
C ALA A 226 10.97 17.68 7.61
N ALA A 227 11.50 18.82 8.04
CA ALA A 227 10.73 20.05 8.19
C ALA A 227 10.16 20.55 6.84
N LYS A 228 10.94 20.49 5.76
CA LYS A 228 10.49 20.82 4.40
C LYS A 228 9.44 19.83 3.87
N GLY A 229 9.51 18.57 4.27
CA GLY A 229 8.56 17.53 3.89
C GLY A 229 7.23 17.57 4.66
N LEU A 230 7.20 18.18 5.84
CA LEU A 230 6.02 18.21 6.72
C LEU A 230 4.73 18.72 6.02
N PRO A 231 4.76 19.80 5.21
CA PRO A 231 3.59 20.28 4.49
C PRO A 231 3.05 19.29 3.44
N TRP A 232 3.90 18.42 2.88
CA TRP A 232 3.49 17.40 1.91
C TRP A 232 2.59 16.33 2.54
N PHE A 233 2.75 16.10 3.85
CA PHE A 233 1.90 15.19 4.62
C PHE A 233 0.72 15.89 5.30
N PHE A 234 0.99 16.96 6.04
CA PHE A 234 0.05 17.58 6.98
C PHE A 234 -0.42 18.97 6.55
N GLY A 235 0.09 19.51 5.43
CA GLY A 235 -0.40 20.78 4.91
C GLY A 235 -1.85 20.70 4.47
N GLN A 236 -2.46 21.86 4.15
CA GLN A 236 -3.85 21.93 3.70
C GLN A 236 -4.15 21.06 2.47
N LYS A 237 -3.13 20.84 1.62
CA LYS A 237 -3.17 19.95 0.45
C LYS A 237 -2.31 18.70 0.63
N GLY A 238 -1.88 18.41 1.86
CA GLY A 238 -1.05 17.25 2.17
C GLY A 238 -1.85 15.96 2.17
N ILE A 239 -1.13 14.84 2.13
CA ILE A 239 -1.70 13.48 1.98
C ILE A 239 -2.74 13.15 3.05
N PHE A 240 -2.46 13.39 4.33
CA PHE A 240 -3.41 13.08 5.41
C PHE A 240 -4.62 14.01 5.42
N SER A 241 -4.46 15.23 4.92
CA SER A 241 -5.58 16.17 4.79
C SER A 241 -6.50 15.77 3.65
N ALA A 242 -5.95 15.23 2.56
CA ALA A 242 -6.70 14.79 1.39
C ALA A 242 -7.58 13.57 1.68
N MET A 243 -7.05 12.54 2.35
CA MET A 243 -7.81 11.31 2.67
C MET A 243 -8.67 11.39 3.94
N LYS A 244 -8.75 12.55 4.61
CA LYS A 244 -9.30 12.67 5.97
C LYS A 244 -10.75 12.18 6.06
N THR A 245 -11.58 12.51 5.08
CA THR A 245 -13.02 12.19 5.11
C THR A 245 -13.21 10.68 5.02
N GLU A 246 -12.60 10.07 4.02
CA GLU A 246 -12.65 8.65 3.72
C GLU A 246 -12.04 7.83 4.85
N TYR A 247 -10.93 8.30 5.44
CA TYR A 247 -10.33 7.71 6.64
C TYR A 247 -11.31 7.67 7.82
N MET A 248 -12.08 8.76 8.03
CA MET A 248 -13.04 8.83 9.15
C MET A 248 -14.26 7.95 8.91
N ASP A 249 -14.58 7.61 7.66
CA ASP A 249 -15.69 6.72 7.34
C ASP A 249 -15.51 5.34 7.95
N TRP A 250 -14.27 4.85 8.08
CA TRP A 250 -13.98 3.58 8.76
C TRP A 250 -14.64 3.49 10.14
N PHE A 251 -14.76 4.58 10.88
CA PHE A 251 -15.31 4.56 12.24
C PHE A 251 -16.85 4.50 12.29
N LYS A 252 -17.53 4.67 11.16
CA LYS A 252 -18.99 4.55 11.03
C LYS A 252 -19.43 3.09 11.18
N LYS A 253 -20.67 2.90 11.63
CA LYS A 253 -21.24 1.56 11.91
C LYS A 253 -21.66 0.82 10.64
N ASP A 254 -22.06 1.58 9.63
CA ASP A 254 -22.54 1.15 8.32
C ASP A 254 -21.47 1.27 7.24
N PHE A 255 -20.21 1.43 7.65
CA PHE A 255 -19.07 1.54 6.75
C PHE A 255 -18.82 0.25 5.98
N HIS A 256 -18.48 0.41 4.69
CA HIS A 256 -17.85 -0.62 3.87
C HIS A 256 -16.89 0.03 2.87
N PRO A 257 -15.70 -0.52 2.61
CA PRO A 257 -14.71 0.09 1.71
C PRO A 257 -15.24 0.40 0.30
N SER A 258 -16.11 -0.45 -0.26
CA SER A 258 -16.73 -0.22 -1.57
C SER A 258 -17.77 0.92 -1.62
N GLN A 259 -17.98 1.64 -0.52
CA GLN A 259 -18.69 2.93 -0.51
C GLN A 259 -17.85 4.05 -1.12
N HIS A 260 -16.52 3.91 -1.10
CA HIS A 260 -15.59 4.82 -1.73
C HIS A 260 -15.47 4.50 -3.23
N PRO A 261 -15.48 5.51 -4.11
CA PRO A 261 -15.26 5.28 -5.54
C PRO A 261 -13.95 4.55 -5.81
N VAL A 262 -13.90 3.81 -6.92
CA VAL A 262 -12.61 3.40 -7.49
C VAL A 262 -11.92 4.65 -8.05
N ILE A 263 -10.58 4.67 -8.04
CA ILE A 263 -9.79 5.76 -8.64
C ILE A 263 -10.30 6.01 -10.07
N ARG A 264 -10.58 7.28 -10.38
CA ARG A 264 -11.27 7.70 -11.62
C ARG A 264 -10.64 7.10 -12.88
N GLN A 265 -9.32 7.07 -12.94
CA GLN A 265 -8.55 6.63 -14.10
C GLN A 265 -8.27 5.11 -14.12
N TYR A 266 -8.88 4.33 -13.23
CA TYR A 266 -8.69 2.86 -13.17
C TYR A 266 -8.84 2.19 -14.54
N GLN A 267 -9.91 2.51 -15.27
CA GLN A 267 -10.16 1.89 -16.57
C GLN A 267 -9.10 2.26 -17.61
N VAL A 268 -8.52 3.47 -17.54
CA VAL A 268 -7.43 3.88 -18.44
C VAL A 268 -6.22 2.97 -18.29
N TRP A 269 -5.87 2.63 -17.05
CA TRP A 269 -4.77 1.70 -16.79
C TRP A 269 -5.08 0.31 -17.35
N VAL A 270 -6.29 -0.21 -17.08
CA VAL A 270 -6.72 -1.55 -17.51
C VAL A 270 -6.71 -1.66 -19.04
N ASP A 271 -7.30 -0.69 -19.73
CA ASP A 271 -7.38 -0.68 -21.20
C ASP A 271 -5.97 -0.59 -21.81
N THR A 272 -5.13 0.30 -21.28
CA THR A 272 -3.75 0.48 -21.78
C THR A 272 -2.92 -0.78 -21.56
N MET A 273 -3.05 -1.43 -20.40
CA MET A 273 -2.36 -2.69 -20.12
C MET A 273 -2.82 -3.81 -21.06
N ALA A 274 -4.12 -3.89 -21.36
CA ALA A 274 -4.66 -4.87 -22.29
C ALA A 274 -4.21 -4.65 -23.75
N GLU A 275 -4.11 -3.39 -24.18
CA GLU A 275 -3.67 -3.02 -25.53
C GLU A 275 -2.17 -3.21 -25.73
N THR A 276 -1.36 -2.75 -24.78
CA THR A 276 0.11 -2.65 -24.94
C THR A 276 0.87 -3.81 -24.33
N ASN A 277 0.28 -4.50 -23.34
CA ASN A 277 0.95 -5.46 -22.46
C ASN A 277 2.24 -4.88 -21.82
N ASP A 278 2.25 -3.56 -21.57
CA ASP A 278 3.39 -2.82 -21.01
C ASP A 278 2.94 -2.04 -19.75
N PRO A 279 3.41 -2.45 -18.54
CA PRO A 279 3.00 -1.82 -17.31
C PRO A 279 3.55 -0.39 -17.15
N ILE A 280 4.62 -0.04 -17.86
CA ILE A 280 5.19 1.32 -17.84
C ILE A 280 4.28 2.26 -18.63
N GLN A 281 3.83 1.85 -19.82
CA GLN A 281 2.86 2.63 -20.61
C GLN A 281 1.52 2.75 -19.91
N ALA A 282 1.02 1.66 -19.30
CA ALA A 282 -0.20 1.70 -18.51
C ALA A 282 -0.09 2.66 -17.30
N GLY A 283 1.04 2.60 -16.58
CA GLY A 283 1.32 3.50 -15.47
C GLY A 283 1.39 4.98 -15.86
N GLU A 284 2.01 5.27 -17.02
CA GLU A 284 2.05 6.64 -17.55
C GLU A 284 0.67 7.13 -17.98
N ALA A 285 -0.10 6.33 -18.72
CA ALA A 285 -1.46 6.68 -19.14
C ALA A 285 -2.37 6.94 -17.94
N PHE A 286 -2.28 6.10 -16.91
CA PHE A 286 -2.99 6.26 -15.64
C PHE A 286 -2.64 7.56 -14.92
N TRP A 287 -1.35 7.87 -14.79
CA TRP A 287 -0.91 9.14 -14.21
C TRP A 287 -1.40 10.34 -15.04
N GLN A 288 -1.31 10.27 -16.38
CA GLN A 288 -1.78 11.33 -17.28
C GLN A 288 -3.30 11.52 -17.29
N ALA A 289 -4.07 10.55 -16.83
CA ALA A 289 -5.51 10.66 -16.67
C ALA A 289 -5.95 11.25 -15.31
N GLY A 290 -4.99 11.50 -14.38
CA GLY A 290 -5.24 12.20 -13.12
C GLY A 290 -5.61 13.67 -13.28
N LEU A 291 -6.14 14.29 -12.23
CA LEU A 291 -6.53 15.72 -12.23
C LEU A 291 -5.33 16.67 -12.16
#